data_AF-A0A3D1E5C4-F1
#
_entry.id   AF-A0A3D1E5C4-F1
#
_cell.length_a   1.000
_cell.length_b   1.000
_cell.length_c   1.000
_cell.angle_alpha   90.00
_cell.angle_beta   90.00
_cell.angle_gamma   90.00
#
_symmetry.space_group_name_H-M   'P 1'
#
loop_
_entity.id
_entity.type
_entity.pdbx_description
1 polymer ?
#
loop_
_entity_poly.entity_id
_entity_poly.type
_entity_poly.pdbx_seq_one_letter_code
_entity_poly.pdbx_strand_id
1 'polypeptide(L)'
;WQPNIDFDPAQYTSEQVFYTSKDGTKVPMIITYKKGLKRNGKNPTMLYGYGGFNVSLTPSFSITNAVWLEQGGIYAVPNLRGGGEYGKA
;
A
#
# COMPACT_ATOMS: atom_id res chain seq x y z
N TRP A 1 8.88 -13.95 -12.80
CA TRP A 1 7.56 -14.28 -13.38
C TRP A 1 6.84 -12.98 -13.66
N GLN A 2 6.34 -12.78 -14.88
CA GLN A 2 5.50 -11.63 -15.24
C GLN A 2 4.17 -12.19 -15.75
N PRO A 3 3.03 -11.83 -15.14
CA PRO A 3 1.73 -12.25 -15.64
C PRO A 3 1.47 -11.66 -17.03
N ASN A 4 0.85 -12.44 -17.93
CA ASN A 4 0.40 -11.94 -19.23
C ASN A 4 -0.91 -11.16 -19.04
N ILE A 5 -0.77 -9.91 -18.61
CA ILE A 5 -1.86 -8.97 -18.37
C ILE A 5 -1.51 -7.63 -19.00
N ASP A 6 -2.53 -6.89 -19.43
CA ASP A 6 -2.37 -5.52 -19.94
C ASP A 6 -2.17 -4.55 -18.77
N PHE A 7 -0.99 -4.61 -18.16
CA PHE A 7 -0.57 -3.76 -17.05
C PHE A 7 0.91 -3.48 -17.17
N ASP A 8 1.27 -2.22 -17.40
CA ASP A 8 2.67 -1.78 -17.42
C ASP A 8 3.10 -1.33 -16.01
N PRO A 9 3.89 -2.14 -15.27
CA PRO A 9 4.32 -1.78 -13.92
C PRO A 9 5.22 -0.53 -13.90
N ALA A 10 5.85 -0.16 -15.03
CA ALA A 10 6.71 1.01 -15.10
C ALA A 10 5.93 2.33 -14.94
N GLN A 11 4.62 2.32 -15.16
CA GLN A 11 3.74 3.48 -14.95
C GLN A 11 3.41 3.74 -13.48
N TYR A 12 3.77 2.83 -12.58
CA TYR A 12 3.39 2.89 -11.18
C TYR A 12 4.61 3.08 -10.28
N THR A 13 4.36 3.62 -9.09
CA THR A 13 5.33 3.66 -8.01
C THR A 13 4.70 3.12 -6.74
N SER A 14 5.53 2.48 -5.92
CA SER A 14 5.17 1.97 -4.60
C SER A 14 6.22 2.45 -3.62
N GLU A 15 5.82 3.29 -2.67
CA GLU A 15 6.71 3.95 -1.72
C GLU A 15 6.41 3.45 -0.31
N GLN A 16 7.46 3.03 0.41
CA GLN A 16 7.35 2.76 1.83
C GLN A 16 7.58 4.05 2.62
N VAL A 17 6.60 4.40 3.45
CA VAL A 17 6.68 5.51 4.40
C VAL A 17 6.57 5.01 5.83
N PHE A 18 7.03 5.81 6.78
CA PHE A 18 6.79 5.59 8.20
C PHE A 18 6.03 6.77 8.78
N TYR A 19 4.89 6.49 9.42
CA TYR A 19 4.11 7.50 10.13
C TYR A 19 4.15 7.26 11.64
N THR A 20 3.97 8.32 12.42
CA THR A 20 3.98 8.24 13.88
C THR A 20 2.57 7.95 14.38
N SER A 21 2.38 6.86 15.12
CA SER A 21 1.14 6.54 15.82
C SER A 21 0.98 7.39 17.08
N LYS A 22 -0.19 7.31 17.72
CA LYS A 22 -0.54 8.09 18.93
C LYS A 22 0.48 7.95 20.07
N ASP A 23 1.08 6.77 20.21
CA ASP A 23 2.04 6.43 21.26
C ASP A 23 3.51 6.62 20.85
N GLY A 24 3.77 7.23 19.69
CA GLY A 24 5.12 7.44 19.17
C GLY A 24 5.67 6.30 18.32
N THR A 25 4.98 5.14 18.27
CA THR A 25 5.41 4.01 17.42
C THR A 25 5.47 4.44 15.95
N LYS A 26 6.58 4.13 15.27
CA LYS A 26 6.69 4.29 13.82
C LYS A 26 6.04 3.10 13.13
N VAL A 27 4.98 3.35 12.36
CA VAL A 27 4.24 2.31 11.64
C VAL A 27 4.61 2.40 10.14
N PRO A 28 5.01 1.31 9.49
CA PRO A 28 5.25 1.30 8.06
C PRO A 28 3.93 1.34 7.29
N MET A 29 3.96 1.95 6.12
CA MET A 29 2.87 1.89 5.16
C MET A 29 3.44 1.91 3.76
N ILE A 30 2.92 1.03 2.90
CA ILE A 30 3.19 1.07 1.47
C ILE A 30 2.10 1.89 0.80
N ILE A 31 2.50 2.88 -0.01
CA ILE A 31 1.60 3.71 -0.80
C ILE A 31 1.89 3.47 -2.28
N THR A 32 0.92 2.95 -3.03
CA THR A 32 1.03 2.66 -4.46
C THR A 32 0.10 3.55 -5.27
N TYR A 33 0.61 4.14 -6.35
CA TYR A 33 -0.13 5.04 -7.25
C TYR A 33 0.53 5.18 -8.62
N LYS A 34 -0.23 5.69 -9.60
CA LYS A 34 0.26 5.96 -10.97
C LYS A 34 1.20 7.17 -10.97
N LYS A 35 2.35 7.06 -11.64
CA LYS A 35 3.33 8.15 -11.79
C LYS A 35 2.68 9.36 -12.46
N GLY A 36 3.14 10.55 -12.09
CA GLY A 36 2.60 11.82 -12.61
C GLY A 36 1.34 12.33 -11.89
N LEU A 37 0.76 11.54 -10.97
CA LEU A 37 -0.32 11.99 -10.11
C LEU A 37 0.10 13.19 -9.25
N LYS A 38 -0.74 14.22 -9.16
CA LYS A 38 -0.51 15.40 -8.32
C LYS A 38 -0.92 15.10 -6.87
N ARG A 39 0.03 15.17 -5.93
CA ARG A 39 -0.23 15.02 -4.49
C ARG A 39 -0.87 16.29 -3.89
N ASN A 40 -2.14 16.51 -4.19
CA ASN A 40 -2.88 17.73 -3.85
C ASN A 40 -4.00 17.50 -2.80
N GLY A 41 -4.09 16.31 -2.20
CA GLY A 41 -5.12 15.94 -1.22
C GLY A 41 -6.50 15.62 -1.79
N LYS A 42 -6.68 15.61 -3.12
CA LYS A 42 -7.97 15.32 -3.77
C LYS A 42 -8.04 13.95 -4.42
N ASN A 43 -6.95 13.19 -4.41
CA ASN A 43 -6.90 11.88 -5.06
C ASN A 43 -7.75 10.87 -4.27
N PRO A 44 -8.65 10.13 -4.93
CA PRO A 44 -9.41 9.08 -4.26
C PRO A 44 -8.43 8.05 -3.69
N THR A 45 -8.56 7.77 -2.40
CA THR A 45 -7.58 6.97 -1.67
C THR A 45 -8.28 5.84 -0.93
N MET A 46 -7.83 4.61 -1.17
CA MET A 46 -8.25 3.42 -0.44
C MET A 46 -7.16 3.06 0.58
N LEU A 47 -7.53 3.10 1.87
CA LEU A 47 -6.68 2.70 2.98
C LEU A 47 -7.12 1.31 3.46
N TYR A 48 -6.25 0.31 3.29
CA TYR A 48 -6.55 -1.08 3.64
C TYR A 48 -5.63 -1.57 4.75
N GLY A 49 -6.19 -2.11 5.83
CA GLY A 49 -5.42 -2.64 6.95
C GLY A 49 -6.04 -3.92 7.51
N TYR A 50 -5.21 -4.71 8.20
CA TYR A 50 -5.63 -5.91 8.92
C TYR A 50 -5.28 -5.81 10.41
N GLY A 51 -4.01 -5.95 10.78
CA GLY A 51 -3.53 -5.66 12.15
C GLY A 51 -3.93 -6.68 13.21
N GLY A 52 -3.68 -7.98 12.96
CA GLY A 52 -4.01 -9.03 13.92
C GLY A 52 -3.47 -10.40 13.52
N PHE A 53 -3.64 -11.37 14.43
CA PHE A 53 -3.44 -12.80 14.17
C PHE A 53 -2.06 -13.18 13.59
N ASN A 54 -1.03 -12.37 13.84
CA ASN A 54 0.32 -12.56 13.30
C ASN A 54 0.38 -12.57 11.75
N VAL A 55 -0.66 -12.05 11.09
CA VAL A 55 -0.70 -11.94 9.62
C VAL A 55 0.16 -10.75 9.20
N SER A 56 1.06 -10.98 8.25
CA SER A 56 1.89 -9.93 7.65
C SER A 56 1.35 -9.52 6.29
N LEU A 57 1.05 -8.23 6.12
CA LEU A 57 0.65 -7.70 4.80
C LEU A 57 1.90 -7.45 3.95
N THR A 58 2.23 -8.43 3.10
CA THR A 58 3.33 -8.32 2.13
C THR A 58 2.84 -7.84 0.76
N PRO A 59 3.70 -7.19 -0.05
CA PRO A 59 3.33 -6.78 -1.39
C PRO A 59 2.84 -7.96 -2.24
N SER A 60 1.64 -7.83 -2.79
CA SER A 60 1.05 -8.81 -3.70
C SER A 60 0.34 -8.10 -4.85
N PHE A 61 0.36 -8.72 -6.02
CA PHE A 61 -0.34 -8.18 -7.20
C PHE A 61 -1.83 -8.51 -7.13
N SER A 62 -2.68 -7.53 -7.44
CA SER A 62 -4.14 -7.66 -7.50
C SER A 62 -4.67 -6.88 -8.71
N ILE A 63 -5.47 -7.53 -9.55
CA ILE A 63 -6.11 -6.90 -10.71
C ILE A 63 -7.05 -5.78 -10.26
N THR A 64 -7.83 -6.02 -9.20
CA THR A 64 -8.74 -5.00 -8.65
C THR A 64 -7.99 -3.75 -8.22
N ASN A 65 -6.84 -3.92 -7.57
CA ASN A 65 -6.00 -2.79 -7.19
C ASN A 65 -5.41 -2.11 -8.42
N ALA A 66 -4.94 -2.85 -9.43
CA ALA A 66 -4.43 -2.27 -10.68
C ALA A 66 -5.49 -1.38 -11.36
N VAL A 67 -6.73 -1.84 -11.46
CA VAL A 67 -7.85 -1.05 -12.02
C VAL A 67 -8.11 0.22 -11.20
N TRP A 68 -8.06 0.13 -9.86
CA TRP A 68 -8.20 1.30 -8.99
C TRP A 68 -7.11 2.35 -9.26
N LEU A 69 -5.86 1.91 -9.43
CA LEU A 69 -4.74 2.81 -9.71
C LEU A 69 -4.84 3.43 -11.11
N GLU A 70 -5.32 2.69 -12.11
CA GLU A 70 -5.58 3.22 -13.46
C GLU A 70 -6.60 4.35 -13.45
N GLN A 71 -7.60 4.28 -12.55
CA GLN A 71 -8.61 5.34 -12.38
C GLN A 71 -8.12 6.56 -11.58
N GLY A 72 -6.81 6.66 -11.33
CA GLY A 72 -6.21 7.75 -10.56
C GLY A 72 -6.30 7.57 -9.05
N GLY A 73 -6.63 6.36 -8.60
CA GLY A 73 -6.67 5.99 -7.20
C GLY A 73 -5.29 5.87 -6.56
N ILE A 74 -5.25 6.09 -5.26
CA ILE A 74 -4.11 5.75 -4.39
C ILE A 74 -4.51 4.53 -3.56
N TYR A 75 -3.63 3.55 -3.45
CA TYR A 75 -3.80 2.40 -2.57
C TYR A 75 -2.74 2.42 -1.47
N ALA A 76 -3.19 2.49 -0.21
CA ALA A 76 -2.33 2.60 0.95
C ALA A 76 -2.55 1.41 1.90
N VAL A 77 -1.46 0.73 2.26
CA VAL A 77 -1.49 -0.47 3.11
C VAL A 77 -0.57 -0.28 4.31
N PRO A 78 -1.09 0.18 5.46
CA PRO A 78 -0.35 0.22 6.71
C PRO A 78 -0.12 -1.19 7.28
N ASN A 79 1.12 -1.45 7.69
CA ASN A 79 1.51 -2.64 8.43
C ASN A 79 1.23 -2.42 9.92
N LEU A 80 -0.05 -2.51 10.28
CA LEU A 80 -0.54 -2.25 11.63
C LEU A 80 -0.02 -3.29 12.65
N ARG A 81 0.16 -2.85 13.89
CA ARG A 81 0.44 -3.76 15.03
C ARG A 81 -0.63 -4.85 15.15
N GLY A 82 -0.25 -5.96 15.78
CA GLY A 82 -1.06 -7.19 15.82
C GLY A 82 -0.75 -8.13 14.65
N GLY A 83 -0.19 -7.59 13.55
CA GLY A 83 0.41 -8.36 12.47
C GLY A 83 1.79 -8.91 12.84
N GLY A 84 2.35 -9.69 11.92
CA GLY A 84 3.62 -10.41 12.08
C GLY A 84 4.84 -9.71 11.49
N GLU A 85 4.70 -8.51 10.94
CA GLU A 85 5.72 -7.86 10.10
C GLU A 85 7.06 -7.63 10.79
N TYR A 86 7.04 -7.44 12.12
CA TYR A 86 8.24 -7.31 12.96
C TYR A 86 8.35 -8.42 14.01
N GLY A 87 7.58 -9.50 13.86
CA GLY A 87 7.57 -10.62 14.81
C GLY A 87 7.16 -10.23 16.23
N LYS A 88 7.34 -11.17 17.16
CA LYS A 88 7.18 -10.95 18.60
C LYS A 88 8.53 -10.60 19.21
N ALA A 89 8.56 -9.61 20.11
CA ALA A 89 9.70 -9.34 20.97
C ALA A 89 9.83 -10.39 22.08
#